data_AF-A0A0M0KP13-F1
#
_entry.id   AF-A0A0M0KP13-F1
#
_cell.length_a   1.000
_cell.length_b   1.000
_cell.length_c   1.000
_cell.angle_alpha   90.00
_cell.angle_beta   90.00
_cell.angle_gamma   90.00
#
_symmetry.space_group_name_H-M   'P 1'
#
loop_
_entity.id
_entity.type
_entity.pdbx_description
1 polymer ?
#
loop_
_entity_poly.entity_id
_entity_poly.type
_entity_poly.pdbx_seq_one_letter_code
_entity_poly.pdbx_strand_id
1 'polypeptide(L)'
;GQLDRRQRGAASEGALTEAGEAGGQRNRRHRGAVLEGVITDAREAGGQRDRRHRGAASEGEHTEAREAGGQLNRHQRGAASEGAHTEAREAGGQRDRRHRGAVKEGALTEAREACGQRDRRHRGAFKEGALTEAREAGGQRDRHHRGAASEGVRTEAREAGGQCDRHHGPVPTERARRHARLAVAQRARGEQHLHRRLALAANARAHPRHRTPRASARPRPPRSRPAPSPLPGWAASATRRPRRR
;
A
#
# COMPACT_ATOMS: atom_id res chain seq x y z
N GLY A 1 -5.97 19.10 23.29
CA GLY A 1 -4.61 19.11 22.73
C GLY A 1 -4.61 18.94 21.22
N GLN A 2 -3.47 19.12 20.54
CA GLN A 2 -3.29 18.88 19.10
C GLN A 2 -2.19 17.84 18.88
N LEU A 3 -2.41 16.88 17.97
CA LEU A 3 -1.42 15.86 17.58
C LEU A 3 -1.34 15.78 16.05
N ASP A 4 -0.12 15.85 15.49
CA ASP A 4 0.13 15.59 14.05
C ASP A 4 1.21 14.51 13.91
N ARG A 5 0.86 13.37 13.30
CA ARG A 5 1.78 12.26 12.99
C ARG A 5 1.97 12.17 11.48
N ARG A 6 3.22 12.23 11.03
CA ARG A 6 3.57 12.17 9.59
C ARG A 6 4.57 11.06 9.34
N GLN A 7 4.22 10.13 8.46
CA GLN A 7 5.07 9.03 8.02
C GLN A 7 5.30 9.14 6.51
N ARG A 8 6.56 9.05 6.08
CA ARG A 8 6.95 9.04 4.66
C ARG A 8 8.01 7.97 4.42
N GLY A 9 7.74 7.00 3.54
CA GLY A 9 8.69 5.91 3.28
C GLY A 9 8.86 4.93 4.44
N ALA A 10 8.01 5.01 5.48
CA ALA A 10 8.12 4.17 6.67
C ALA A 10 7.55 2.77 6.40
N ALA A 11 8.22 1.76 6.92
CA ALA A 11 7.63 0.44 7.16
C ALA A 11 7.39 0.32 8.68
N SER A 12 6.30 -0.31 9.08
CA SER A 12 5.99 -0.57 10.50
C SER A 12 5.18 -1.85 10.59
N GLU A 13 5.55 -2.70 11.54
CA GLU A 13 5.00 -4.04 11.75
C GLU A 13 4.57 -4.16 13.23
N GLY A 14 3.45 -4.83 13.49
CA GLY A 14 2.93 -5.10 14.84
C GLY A 14 1.71 -4.26 15.23
N ALA A 15 1.38 -4.29 16.54
CA ALA A 15 0.18 -3.65 17.07
C ALA A 15 0.40 -2.16 17.37
N LEU A 16 -0.48 -1.29 16.84
CA LEU A 16 -0.52 0.14 17.11
C LEU A 16 -1.85 0.53 17.77
N THR A 17 -1.84 0.69 19.08
CA THR A 17 -2.99 1.16 19.85
C THR A 17 -2.84 2.64 20.22
N GLU A 18 -3.82 3.48 19.89
CA GLU A 18 -3.93 4.86 20.41
C GLU A 18 -5.31 5.11 21.04
N ALA A 19 -5.37 5.14 22.38
CA ALA A 19 -6.52 5.65 23.12
C ALA A 19 -6.54 7.20 23.18
N GLY A 20 -7.56 7.78 23.81
CA GLY A 20 -7.55 9.20 24.15
C GLY A 20 -8.87 9.76 24.65
N GLU A 21 -8.91 10.08 25.94
CA GLU A 21 -10.04 10.71 26.62
C GLU A 21 -10.22 12.20 26.26
N ALA A 22 -9.18 12.91 25.83
CA ALA A 22 -9.22 14.37 25.73
C ALA A 22 -9.75 14.94 24.38
N GLY A 23 -10.45 16.07 24.48
CA GLY A 23 -10.86 16.89 23.33
C GLY A 23 -9.68 17.45 22.52
N GLY A 24 -9.83 17.54 21.19
CA GLY A 24 -8.73 18.01 20.33
C GLY A 24 -8.67 17.52 18.88
N GLN A 25 -7.71 18.08 18.15
CA GLN A 25 -7.43 17.81 16.73
C GLN A 25 -6.35 16.71 16.58
N ARG A 26 -6.61 15.68 15.76
CA ARG A 26 -5.62 14.64 15.42
C ARG A 26 -5.42 14.54 13.90
N ASN A 27 -4.20 14.83 13.43
CA ASN A 27 -3.80 14.70 12.03
C ASN A 27 -2.89 13.47 11.85
N ARG A 28 -3.17 12.60 10.88
CA ARG A 28 -2.24 11.53 10.44
C ARG A 28 -2.02 11.60 8.94
N ARG A 29 -0.76 11.59 8.49
CA ARG A 29 -0.40 11.67 7.07
C ARG A 29 0.63 10.60 6.70
N HIS A 30 0.20 9.58 5.95
CA HIS A 30 1.05 8.48 5.50
C HIS A 30 1.28 8.58 3.98
N ARG A 31 2.54 8.68 3.55
CA ARG A 31 2.92 8.79 2.12
C ARG A 31 3.99 7.77 1.75
N GLY A 32 3.68 6.78 0.91
CA GLY A 32 4.64 5.70 0.64
C GLY A 32 4.97 4.91 1.91
N ALA A 33 3.98 4.69 2.78
CA ALA A 33 4.17 3.95 4.02
C ALA A 33 3.55 2.55 3.88
N VAL A 34 4.18 1.56 4.50
CA VAL A 34 3.71 0.19 4.63
C VAL A 34 3.43 -0.05 6.12
N LEU A 35 2.24 -0.56 6.43
CA LEU A 35 1.78 -0.84 7.79
C LEU A 35 1.27 -2.28 7.80
N GLU A 36 1.77 -3.10 8.71
CA GLU A 36 1.40 -4.51 8.82
C GLU A 36 1.04 -4.83 10.27
N GLY A 37 -0.12 -5.44 10.51
CA GLY A 37 -0.61 -5.80 11.85
C GLY A 37 -1.89 -5.05 12.26
N VAL A 38 -2.13 -4.98 13.58
CA VAL A 38 -3.39 -4.51 14.16
C VAL A 38 -3.30 -3.03 14.54
N ILE A 39 -4.21 -2.19 14.03
CA ILE A 39 -4.30 -0.77 14.35
C ILE A 39 -5.62 -0.48 15.07
N THR A 40 -5.54 -0.19 16.36
CA THR A 40 -6.71 0.11 17.20
C THR A 40 -6.69 1.57 17.64
N ASP A 41 -7.74 2.32 17.35
CA ASP A 41 -7.93 3.68 17.84
C ASP A 41 -9.26 3.79 18.59
N ALA A 42 -9.19 4.07 19.90
CA ALA A 42 -10.35 4.36 20.72
C ALA A 42 -10.36 5.85 21.10
N ARG A 43 -11.55 6.47 21.18
CA ARG A 43 -11.69 7.86 21.60
C ARG A 43 -13.05 8.14 22.25
N GLU A 44 -12.99 8.52 23.52
CA GLU A 44 -14.15 8.93 24.30
C GLU A 44 -14.61 10.34 23.91
N ALA A 45 -13.78 11.39 24.07
CA ALA A 45 -14.25 12.77 23.82
C ALA A 45 -14.22 13.27 22.36
N GLY A 46 -14.94 14.39 22.13
CA GLY A 46 -15.15 14.98 20.83
C GLY A 46 -13.93 15.68 20.20
N GLY A 47 -14.04 16.00 18.91
CA GLY A 47 -12.98 16.73 18.17
C GLY A 47 -12.86 16.41 16.69
N GLN A 48 -11.84 16.99 16.05
CA GLN A 48 -11.57 16.85 14.61
C GLN A 48 -10.47 15.82 14.35
N ARG A 49 -10.61 15.05 13.26
CA ARG A 49 -9.61 14.07 12.83
C ARG A 49 -9.39 14.10 11.32
N ASP A 50 -8.15 14.27 10.90
CA ASP A 50 -7.75 14.38 9.50
C ASP A 50 -6.75 13.26 9.16
N ARG A 51 -7.19 12.22 8.43
CA ARG A 51 -6.34 11.10 7.98
C ARG A 51 -6.08 11.18 6.48
N ARG A 52 -4.81 11.17 6.06
CA ARG A 52 -4.42 11.29 4.65
C ARG A 52 -3.42 10.21 4.26
N HIS A 53 -3.83 9.28 3.39
CA HIS A 53 -2.99 8.21 2.85
C HIS A 53 -2.74 8.46 1.36
N ARG A 54 -1.47 8.49 0.93
CA ARG A 54 -1.08 8.70 -0.48
C ARG A 54 -0.03 7.66 -0.88
N GLY A 55 -0.41 6.68 -1.70
CA GLY A 55 0.50 5.58 -2.04
C GLY A 55 0.93 4.80 -0.80
N ALA A 56 0.02 4.58 0.15
CA ALA A 56 0.32 3.77 1.33
C ALA A 56 -0.32 2.39 1.16
N ALA A 57 0.34 1.36 1.66
CA ALA A 57 -0.20 0.02 1.83
C ALA A 57 -0.48 -0.21 3.32
N SER A 58 -1.52 -0.99 3.62
CA SER A 58 -1.81 -1.45 4.98
C SER A 58 -2.39 -2.86 4.94
N GLU A 59 -1.85 -3.77 5.71
CA GLU A 59 -2.29 -5.17 5.81
C GLU A 59 -2.60 -5.50 7.27
N GLY A 60 -3.73 -6.16 7.52
CA GLY A 60 -4.19 -6.54 8.86
C GLY A 60 -5.46 -5.82 9.31
N GLU A 61 -5.71 -5.82 10.62
CA GLU A 61 -6.96 -5.35 11.19
C GLU A 61 -6.90 -3.89 11.60
N HIS A 62 -7.97 -3.13 11.33
CA HIS A 62 -8.06 -1.72 11.67
C HIS A 62 -9.38 -1.37 12.36
N THR A 63 -9.34 -1.16 13.66
CA THR A 63 -10.51 -0.80 14.49
C THR A 63 -10.49 0.68 14.87
N GLU A 64 -11.58 1.40 14.60
CA GLU A 64 -11.86 2.74 15.16
C GLU A 64 -13.12 2.67 16.01
N ALA A 65 -13.01 2.96 17.31
CA ALA A 65 -14.14 3.18 18.21
C ALA A 65 -14.20 4.67 18.58
N ARG A 66 -15.41 5.24 18.65
CA ARG A 66 -15.60 6.63 19.04
C ARG A 66 -16.95 6.86 19.70
N GLU A 67 -16.92 7.24 20.97
CA GLU A 67 -18.12 7.54 21.74
C GLU A 67 -18.62 8.96 21.38
N ALA A 68 -17.90 10.04 21.69
CA ALA A 68 -18.42 11.40 21.51
C ALA A 68 -18.26 12.03 20.10
N GLY A 69 -19.07 13.08 19.86
CA GLY A 69 -19.28 13.67 18.54
C GLY A 69 -18.13 14.49 17.93
N GLY A 70 -18.28 14.88 16.67
CA GLY A 70 -17.31 15.72 15.94
C GLY A 70 -16.99 15.28 14.50
N GLN A 71 -15.90 15.82 13.94
CA GLN A 71 -15.54 15.72 12.52
C GLN A 71 -14.50 14.62 12.24
N LEU A 72 -14.67 13.89 11.13
CA LEU A 72 -13.72 12.88 10.64
C LEU A 72 -13.55 12.98 9.13
N ASN A 73 -12.36 13.39 8.68
CA ASN A 73 -11.98 13.45 7.28
C ASN A 73 -10.97 12.35 6.96
N ARG A 74 -11.30 11.41 6.07
CA ARG A 74 -10.36 10.40 5.55
C ARG A 74 -10.17 10.57 4.05
N HIS A 75 -8.92 10.82 3.63
CA HIS A 75 -8.56 10.96 2.22
C HIS A 75 -7.51 9.92 1.82
N GLN A 76 -7.88 9.01 0.92
CA GLN A 76 -6.98 7.99 0.37
C GLN A 76 -6.77 8.23 -1.14
N ARG A 77 -5.51 8.30 -1.59
CA ARG A 77 -5.15 8.46 -3.02
C ARG A 77 -4.11 7.42 -3.42
N GLY A 78 -4.48 6.48 -4.28
CA GLY A 78 -3.56 5.41 -4.71
C GLY A 78 -3.11 4.52 -3.56
N ALA A 79 -3.92 4.38 -2.51
CA ALA A 79 -3.59 3.55 -1.35
C ALA A 79 -4.22 2.17 -1.52
N ALA A 80 -3.56 1.14 -0.99
CA ALA A 80 -4.08 -0.21 -0.87
C ALA A 80 -4.31 -0.52 0.61
N SER A 81 -5.36 -1.30 0.91
CA SER A 81 -5.63 -1.83 2.24
C SER A 81 -6.17 -3.24 2.11
N GLU A 82 -5.65 -4.18 2.88
CA GLU A 82 -6.08 -5.58 2.93
C GLU A 82 -6.35 -5.98 4.38
N GLY A 83 -7.43 -6.70 4.64
CA GLY A 83 -7.85 -7.16 5.97
C GLY A 83 -9.16 -6.54 6.47
N ALA A 84 -9.44 -6.70 7.77
CA ALA A 84 -10.67 -6.22 8.38
C ALA A 84 -10.56 -4.74 8.79
N HIS A 85 -11.61 -3.94 8.55
CA HIS A 85 -11.69 -2.57 9.04
C HIS A 85 -13.05 -2.32 9.68
N THR A 86 -13.05 -2.22 11.01
CA THR A 86 -14.22 -1.96 11.84
C THR A 86 -14.24 -0.49 12.25
N GLU A 87 -15.39 0.16 12.15
CA GLU A 87 -15.60 1.52 12.63
C GLU A 87 -16.94 1.60 13.37
N ALA A 88 -16.88 1.70 14.70
CA ALA A 88 -18.02 1.94 15.58
C ALA A 88 -18.07 3.41 15.96
N ARG A 89 -19.29 3.97 16.04
CA ARG A 89 -19.48 5.35 16.49
C ARG A 89 -20.84 5.56 17.15
N GLU A 90 -20.82 5.94 18.41
CA GLU A 90 -22.03 6.17 19.18
C GLU A 90 -22.59 7.57 18.83
N ALA A 91 -21.93 8.65 19.23
CA ALA A 91 -22.49 10.00 19.12
C ALA A 91 -22.33 10.69 17.75
N GLY A 92 -23.14 11.75 17.58
CA GLY A 92 -23.40 12.40 16.30
C GLY A 92 -22.26 13.24 15.71
N GLY A 93 -22.42 13.67 14.44
CA GLY A 93 -21.49 14.57 13.76
C GLY A 93 -21.16 14.21 12.31
N GLN A 94 -20.17 14.93 11.75
CA GLN A 94 -19.82 14.97 10.32
C GLN A 94 -18.70 13.99 9.95
N ARG A 95 -18.75 13.46 8.73
CA ARG A 95 -17.72 12.56 8.21
C ARG A 95 -17.56 12.64 6.69
N ASP A 96 -16.38 13.04 6.24
CA ASP A 96 -15.96 13.01 4.83
C ASP A 96 -15.03 11.81 4.58
N ARG A 97 -15.38 10.92 3.64
CA ARG A 97 -14.43 9.97 3.05
C ARG A 97 -14.24 10.21 1.56
N ARG A 98 -12.99 10.41 1.15
CA ARG A 98 -12.59 10.67 -0.25
C ARG A 98 -11.57 9.63 -0.68
N HIS A 99 -11.94 8.74 -1.61
CA HIS A 99 -11.06 7.71 -2.15
C HIS A 99 -10.83 7.94 -3.64
N ARG A 100 -9.59 8.15 -4.08
CA ARG A 100 -9.21 8.30 -5.49
C ARG A 100 -8.19 7.23 -5.89
N GLY A 101 -8.57 6.28 -6.74
CA GLY A 101 -7.67 5.19 -7.15
C GLY A 101 -7.22 4.31 -5.99
N ALA A 102 -8.01 4.22 -4.91
CA ALA A 102 -7.68 3.39 -3.75
C ALA A 102 -8.34 2.01 -3.90
N VAL A 103 -7.65 0.98 -3.42
CA VAL A 103 -8.14 -0.41 -3.36
C VAL A 103 -8.32 -0.77 -1.90
N LYS A 104 -9.41 -1.49 -1.59
CA LYS A 104 -9.63 -2.12 -0.29
C LYS A 104 -10.09 -3.56 -0.50
N GLU A 105 -9.51 -4.49 0.22
CA GLU A 105 -9.83 -5.91 0.17
C GLU A 105 -10.06 -6.42 1.60
N GLY A 106 -11.08 -7.25 1.79
CA GLY A 106 -11.49 -7.75 3.11
C GLY A 106 -12.77 -7.11 3.66
N ALA A 107 -13.01 -7.29 4.96
CA ALA A 107 -14.26 -6.90 5.61
C ALA A 107 -14.27 -5.41 5.99
N LEU A 108 -15.37 -4.71 5.70
CA LEU A 108 -15.61 -3.32 6.09
C LEU A 108 -16.89 -3.21 6.90
N THR A 109 -16.78 -3.16 8.23
CA THR A 109 -17.91 -3.00 9.14
C THR A 109 -17.99 -1.54 9.61
N GLU A 110 -19.15 -0.91 9.42
CA GLU A 110 -19.44 0.43 9.95
C GLU A 110 -20.75 0.38 10.76
N ALA A 111 -20.65 0.54 12.08
CA ALA A 111 -21.79 0.69 12.98
C ALA A 111 -21.93 2.16 13.41
N ARG A 112 -23.17 2.64 13.56
CA ARG A 112 -23.43 4.00 14.04
C ARG A 112 -24.77 4.14 14.74
N GLU A 113 -24.75 4.66 15.96
CA GLU A 113 -25.95 4.83 16.76
C GLU A 113 -26.60 6.20 16.48
N ALA A 114 -25.92 7.33 16.70
CA ALA A 114 -26.55 8.65 16.68
C ALA A 114 -26.46 9.45 15.35
N CYS A 115 -27.19 10.57 15.30
CA CYS A 115 -27.45 11.36 14.09
C CYS A 115 -26.25 12.10 13.46
N GLY A 116 -26.33 12.42 12.15
CA GLY A 116 -25.42 13.37 11.51
C GLY A 116 -25.11 13.13 10.03
N GLN A 117 -24.23 13.99 9.47
CA GLN A 117 -23.90 14.08 8.04
C GLN A 117 -22.76 13.14 7.61
N ARG A 118 -22.83 12.59 6.40
CA ARG A 118 -21.81 11.67 5.87
C ARG A 118 -21.59 11.80 4.35
N ASP A 119 -20.50 12.44 3.96
CA ASP A 119 -20.01 12.52 2.59
C ASP A 119 -19.12 11.33 2.24
N ARG A 120 -19.41 10.63 1.14
CA ARG A 120 -18.50 9.65 0.53
C ARG A 120 -18.31 9.94 -0.96
N ARG A 121 -17.07 10.20 -1.35
CA ARG A 121 -16.68 10.47 -2.74
C ARG A 121 -15.63 9.47 -3.20
N HIS A 122 -16.02 8.59 -4.12
CA HIS A 122 -15.16 7.54 -4.68
C HIS A 122 -14.93 7.81 -6.18
N ARG A 123 -13.66 7.98 -6.60
CA ARG A 123 -13.28 8.12 -8.02
C ARG A 123 -12.23 7.08 -8.40
N GLY A 124 -12.56 6.15 -9.29
CA GLY A 124 -11.62 5.09 -9.68
C GLY A 124 -11.24 4.15 -8.52
N ALA A 125 -12.03 4.12 -7.45
CA ALA A 125 -11.74 3.31 -6.26
C ALA A 125 -12.40 1.94 -6.38
N PHE A 126 -11.71 0.93 -5.88
CA PHE A 126 -12.17 -0.45 -5.89
C PHE A 126 -12.30 -0.99 -4.46
N LYS A 127 -13.25 -1.91 -4.26
CA LYS A 127 -13.50 -2.57 -2.97
C LYS A 127 -13.89 -4.02 -3.20
N GLU A 128 -13.32 -4.95 -2.47
CA GLU A 128 -13.59 -6.38 -2.56
C GLU A 128 -13.78 -6.96 -1.17
N GLY A 129 -14.76 -7.84 -1.00
CA GLY A 129 -15.11 -8.44 0.29
C GLY A 129 -16.43 -7.95 0.88
N ALA A 130 -16.66 -8.26 2.15
CA ALA A 130 -17.90 -7.94 2.84
C ALA A 130 -17.97 -6.46 3.26
N LEU A 131 -19.13 -5.81 3.07
CA LEU A 131 -19.41 -4.48 3.58
C LEU A 131 -20.71 -4.48 4.37
N THR A 132 -20.60 -4.21 5.66
CA THR A 132 -21.74 -4.11 6.60
C THR A 132 -21.87 -2.66 7.05
N GLU A 133 -23.03 -2.05 6.80
CA GLU A 133 -23.39 -0.73 7.36
C GLU A 133 -24.63 -0.87 8.24
N ALA A 134 -24.47 -0.78 9.56
CA ALA A 134 -25.56 -0.72 10.53
C ALA A 134 -25.76 0.72 11.01
N ARG A 135 -27.02 1.13 11.19
CA ARG A 135 -27.36 2.48 11.65
C ARG A 135 -28.67 2.54 12.42
N GLU A 136 -28.62 3.08 13.63
CA GLU A 136 -29.82 3.23 14.46
C GLU A 136 -30.53 4.56 14.13
N ALA A 137 -29.93 5.72 14.44
CA ALA A 137 -30.56 7.05 14.31
C ALA A 137 -30.34 7.78 12.97
N GLY A 138 -31.18 8.80 12.70
CA GLY A 138 -31.33 9.46 11.40
C GLY A 138 -30.26 10.47 10.95
N GLY A 139 -30.39 11.02 9.74
CA GLY A 139 -29.53 12.11 9.20
C GLY A 139 -28.93 11.88 7.80
N GLN A 140 -28.37 12.95 7.23
CA GLN A 140 -27.98 13.10 5.81
C GLN A 140 -26.78 12.25 5.37
N ARG A 141 -26.79 11.78 4.10
CA ARG A 141 -25.79 10.86 3.56
C ARG A 141 -25.60 11.01 2.05
N ASP A 142 -24.49 11.60 1.64
CA ASP A 142 -24.17 11.87 0.24
C ASP A 142 -23.15 10.84 -0.27
N ARG A 143 -23.50 10.14 -1.36
CA ARG A 143 -22.65 9.11 -1.97
C ARG A 143 -22.41 9.44 -3.45
N HIS A 144 -21.21 9.90 -3.79
CA HIS A 144 -20.80 10.16 -5.17
C HIS A 144 -19.73 9.16 -5.66
N HIS A 145 -20.10 8.28 -6.59
CA HIS A 145 -19.23 7.26 -7.19
C HIS A 145 -19.00 7.57 -8.67
N ARG A 146 -17.75 7.65 -9.14
CA ARG A 146 -17.43 7.79 -10.59
C ARG A 146 -16.30 6.84 -10.98
N GLY A 147 -16.56 5.88 -11.87
CA GLY A 147 -15.58 4.85 -12.22
C GLY A 147 -15.15 4.01 -11.03
N ALA A 148 -15.95 3.97 -9.96
CA ALA A 148 -15.70 3.15 -8.78
C ALA A 148 -16.50 1.85 -8.88
N ALA A 149 -15.94 0.75 -8.38
CA ALA A 149 -16.61 -0.54 -8.34
C ALA A 149 -16.51 -1.17 -6.96
N SER A 150 -17.36 -2.16 -6.71
CA SER A 150 -17.18 -3.07 -5.59
C SER A 150 -17.69 -4.45 -5.93
N GLU A 151 -17.13 -5.45 -5.27
CA GLU A 151 -17.41 -6.87 -5.41
C GLU A 151 -17.51 -7.50 -4.01
N GLY A 152 -18.32 -8.54 -3.84
CA GLY A 152 -18.62 -9.14 -2.54
C GLY A 152 -19.94 -8.69 -1.90
N VAL A 153 -20.20 -9.22 -0.70
CA VAL A 153 -21.48 -9.08 0.03
C VAL A 153 -21.67 -7.66 0.56
N ARG A 154 -22.89 -7.13 0.46
CA ARG A 154 -23.27 -5.83 1.04
C ARG A 154 -24.53 -5.96 1.88
N THR A 155 -24.45 -5.57 3.14
CA THR A 155 -25.58 -5.46 4.07
C THR A 155 -25.71 -4.00 4.51
N GLU A 156 -26.92 -3.43 4.39
CA GLU A 156 -27.27 -2.13 4.96
C GLU A 156 -28.48 -2.34 5.88
N ALA A 157 -28.30 -2.15 7.20
CA ALA A 157 -29.35 -2.15 8.20
C ALA A 157 -29.61 -0.72 8.70
N ARG A 158 -30.88 -0.37 8.92
CA ARG A 158 -31.27 0.99 9.30
C ARG A 158 -32.57 1.01 10.09
N GLU A 159 -32.54 1.59 11.28
CA GLU A 159 -33.71 1.63 12.17
C GLU A 159 -34.51 2.96 12.06
N ALA A 160 -33.84 4.11 11.92
CA ALA A 160 -34.51 5.42 11.82
C ALA A 160 -34.26 6.17 10.49
N GLY A 161 -35.26 6.97 10.07
CA GLY A 161 -35.35 7.67 8.78
C GLY A 161 -34.32 8.80 8.52
N GLY A 162 -34.38 9.42 7.34
CA GLY A 162 -33.53 10.56 6.93
C GLY A 162 -32.83 10.44 5.58
N GLN A 163 -32.46 11.59 4.99
CA GLN A 163 -32.07 11.78 3.59
C GLN A 163 -30.80 11.02 3.15
N CYS A 164 -30.77 10.58 1.88
CA CYS A 164 -29.69 9.75 1.30
C CYS A 164 -29.52 10.00 -0.21
N ASP A 165 -28.62 10.91 -0.59
CA ASP A 165 -28.38 11.22 -2.00
C ASP A 165 -27.29 10.32 -2.60
N ARG A 166 -27.55 9.77 -3.79
CA ARG A 166 -26.66 8.82 -4.46
C ARG A 166 -26.42 9.18 -5.93
N HIS A 167 -25.25 9.73 -6.23
CA HIS A 167 -24.82 9.98 -7.60
C HIS A 167 -23.87 8.88 -8.08
N HIS A 168 -24.26 8.19 -9.15
CA HIS A 168 -23.44 7.21 -9.84
C HIS A 168 -23.08 7.76 -11.23
N GLY A 169 -21.81 8.09 -11.42
CA GLY A 169 -21.21 8.24 -12.75
C GLY A 169 -20.89 6.88 -13.37
N PRO A 170 -20.30 6.85 -14.59
CA PRO A 170 -20.12 5.62 -15.35
C PRO A 170 -19.44 4.51 -14.54
N VAL A 171 -20.03 3.32 -14.61
CA VAL A 171 -19.52 2.10 -13.98
C VAL A 171 -18.29 1.64 -14.75
N PRO A 172 -17.16 1.31 -14.10
CA PRO A 172 -16.00 0.81 -14.81
C PRO A 172 -16.29 -0.62 -15.30
N THR A 173 -15.96 -0.90 -16.57
CA THR A 173 -16.03 -2.24 -17.16
C THR A 173 -15.11 -3.21 -16.43
N GLU A 174 -15.39 -4.52 -16.49
CA GLU A 174 -14.57 -5.51 -15.78
C GLU A 174 -13.10 -5.48 -16.21
N ARG A 175 -12.84 -5.23 -17.50
CA ARG A 175 -11.47 -4.97 -18.01
C ARG A 175 -10.82 -3.77 -17.32
N ALA A 176 -11.54 -2.65 -17.15
CA ALA A 176 -11.03 -1.49 -16.45
C ALA A 176 -10.82 -1.74 -14.94
N ARG A 177 -11.66 -2.56 -14.30
CA ARG A 177 -11.49 -2.99 -12.90
C ARG A 177 -10.26 -3.87 -12.74
N ARG A 178 -10.07 -4.90 -13.59
CA ARG A 178 -8.86 -5.74 -13.60
C ARG A 178 -7.60 -4.92 -13.85
N HIS A 179 -7.61 -3.99 -14.82
CA HIS A 179 -6.48 -3.08 -15.05
C HIS A 179 -6.20 -2.17 -13.84
N ALA A 180 -7.23 -1.71 -13.12
CA ALA A 180 -7.04 -0.94 -11.88
C ALA A 180 -6.45 -1.80 -10.74
N ARG A 181 -6.98 -3.01 -10.51
CA ARG A 181 -6.44 -3.98 -9.55
C ARG A 181 -4.96 -4.27 -9.88
N LEU A 182 -4.65 -4.62 -11.13
CA LEU A 182 -3.28 -4.91 -11.59
C LEU A 182 -2.33 -3.72 -11.51
N ALA A 183 -2.73 -2.51 -11.93
CA ALA A 183 -1.86 -1.34 -11.86
C ALA A 183 -1.56 -0.91 -10.41
N VAL A 184 -2.50 -1.12 -9.48
CA VAL A 184 -2.25 -0.89 -8.05
C VAL A 184 -1.40 -2.01 -7.45
N ALA A 185 -1.65 -3.28 -7.77
CA ALA A 185 -0.84 -4.41 -7.33
C ALA A 185 0.61 -4.34 -7.84
N GLN A 186 0.83 -3.98 -9.12
CA GLN A 186 2.16 -3.75 -9.69
C GLN A 186 2.87 -2.59 -9.00
N ARG A 187 2.14 -1.53 -8.64
CA ARG A 187 2.70 -0.42 -7.86
C ARG A 187 3.10 -0.85 -6.45
N ALA A 188 2.23 -1.55 -5.73
CA ALA A 188 2.51 -2.09 -4.41
C ALA A 188 3.73 -3.02 -4.44
N ARG A 189 3.79 -3.95 -5.39
CA ARG A 189 4.94 -4.86 -5.59
C ARG A 189 6.23 -4.14 -5.98
N GLY A 190 6.17 -3.12 -6.84
CA GLY A 190 7.33 -2.31 -7.20
C GLY A 190 7.88 -1.48 -6.03
N GLU A 191 6.99 -0.95 -5.19
CA GLU A 191 7.34 -0.21 -3.98
C GLU A 191 7.82 -1.18 -2.86
N GLN A 192 7.23 -2.37 -2.69
CA GLN A 192 7.77 -3.47 -1.85
C GLN A 192 9.18 -3.91 -2.29
N HIS A 193 9.45 -3.98 -3.61
CA HIS A 193 10.77 -4.32 -4.13
C HIS A 193 11.82 -3.24 -3.80
N LEU A 194 11.42 -1.96 -3.79
CA LEU A 194 12.25 -0.87 -3.25
C LEU A 194 12.50 -1.02 -1.75
N HIS A 195 11.49 -1.36 -0.95
CA HIS A 195 11.65 -1.63 0.49
C HIS A 195 12.61 -2.80 0.74
N ARG A 196 12.49 -3.91 0.01
CA ARG A 196 13.42 -5.06 0.10
C ARG A 196 14.85 -4.66 -0.25
N ARG A 197 15.05 -3.82 -1.28
CA ARG A 197 16.39 -3.29 -1.63
C ARG A 197 16.97 -2.38 -0.54
N LEU A 198 16.15 -1.53 0.08
CA LEU A 198 16.58 -0.66 1.18
C LEU A 198 16.91 -1.47 2.45
N ALA A 199 16.10 -2.46 2.80
CA ALA A 199 16.36 -3.36 3.93
C ALA A 199 17.66 -4.16 3.74
N LEU A 200 17.90 -4.72 2.54
CA LEU A 200 19.15 -5.39 2.20
C LEU A 200 20.35 -4.44 2.28
N ALA A 201 20.21 -3.19 1.81
CA ALA A 201 21.28 -2.19 1.89
C ALA A 201 21.57 -1.74 3.33
N ALA A 202 20.55 -1.66 4.20
CA ALA A 202 20.72 -1.39 5.62
C ALA A 202 21.42 -2.56 6.33
N ASN A 203 21.00 -3.80 6.07
CA ASN A 203 21.61 -4.99 6.66
C ASN A 203 23.08 -5.15 6.22
N ALA A 204 23.41 -4.85 4.97
CA ALA A 204 24.79 -4.81 4.48
C ALA A 204 25.68 -3.72 5.12
N ARG A 205 25.07 -2.67 5.71
CA ARG A 205 25.78 -1.64 6.51
C ARG A 205 25.92 -2.03 7.98
N ALA A 206 24.92 -2.72 8.55
CA ALA A 206 24.96 -3.23 9.92
C ALA A 206 25.92 -4.42 10.08
N HIS A 207 25.99 -5.28 9.05
CA HIS A 207 26.90 -6.41 8.97
C HIS A 207 27.89 -6.21 7.81
N PRO A 208 28.86 -5.29 7.92
CA PRO A 208 29.95 -5.22 6.97
C PRO A 208 30.69 -6.55 7.03
N ARG A 209 30.58 -7.36 5.97
CA ARG A 209 31.22 -8.68 5.92
C ARG A 209 32.69 -8.52 6.27
N HIS A 210 33.11 -9.10 7.40
CA HIS A 210 34.52 -9.14 7.78
C HIS A 210 35.30 -9.80 6.64
N ARG A 211 35.98 -8.98 5.82
CA ARG A 211 37.09 -9.43 5.00
C ARG A 211 38.18 -9.83 5.97
N THR A 212 38.21 -11.12 6.32
CA THR A 212 39.38 -11.71 6.96
C THR A 212 40.57 -11.52 6.03
N PRO A 213 41.64 -10.82 6.45
CA PRO A 213 42.84 -10.71 5.64
C PRO A 213 43.61 -12.02 5.78
N ARG A 214 43.23 -13.05 5.01
CA ARG A 214 43.97 -14.31 5.04
C ARG A 214 45.28 -14.15 4.28
N ALA A 215 46.30 -13.73 5.01
CA ALA A 215 47.68 -13.78 4.58
C ALA A 215 48.10 -15.21 4.19
N SER A 216 48.81 -15.34 3.08
CA SER A 216 49.88 -16.32 2.78
C SER A 216 50.04 -16.41 1.26
N ALA A 217 51.06 -15.73 0.72
CA ALA A 217 51.46 -15.96 -0.65
C ALA A 217 52.02 -17.39 -0.78
N ARG A 218 51.39 -18.22 -1.62
CA ARG A 218 52.07 -19.40 -2.15
C ARG A 218 52.89 -18.97 -3.37
N PRO A 219 54.19 -19.33 -3.47
CA PRO A 219 54.97 -19.03 -4.66
C PRO A 219 54.38 -19.76 -5.87
N ARG A 220 54.32 -19.07 -7.02
CA ARG A 220 53.97 -19.69 -8.29
C ARG A 220 55.07 -20.65 -8.73
N PRO A 221 54.76 -21.86 -9.25
CA PRO A 221 55.76 -22.66 -9.96
C PRO A 221 56.24 -21.90 -11.21
N PRO A 222 57.51 -22.09 -11.62
CA PRO A 222 58.07 -21.39 -12.78
C PRO A 222 57.32 -21.81 -14.05
N ARG A 223 56.97 -20.82 -14.88
CA ARG A 223 56.42 -21.06 -16.21
C ARG A 223 57.55 -21.52 -17.13
N SER A 224 57.42 -22.72 -17.68
CA SER A 224 58.23 -23.18 -18.82
C SER A 224 58.08 -22.22 -19.99
N ARG A 225 59.20 -21.76 -20.55
CA ARG A 225 59.22 -20.93 -21.77
C ARG A 225 58.79 -21.80 -22.96
N PRO A 226 57.84 -21.38 -23.81
CA PRO A 226 57.68 -22.01 -25.12
C PRO A 226 58.92 -21.74 -25.99
N ALA A 227 59.31 -22.73 -26.80
CA ALA A 227 60.42 -22.60 -27.73
C ALA A 227 60.10 -21.55 -28.83
N PRO A 228 61.11 -20.83 -29.37
CA PRO A 228 60.89 -19.90 -30.45
C PRO A 228 60.55 -20.64 -31.76
N SER A 229 59.49 -20.20 -32.43
CA SER A 229 59.13 -20.67 -33.78
C SER A 229 60.20 -20.23 -34.81
N PRO A 230 60.56 -21.08 -35.79
CA PRO A 230 61.49 -20.68 -36.85
C PRO A 230 60.84 -19.66 -37.80
N LEU A 231 61.62 -18.66 -38.22
CA LEU A 231 61.22 -17.65 -39.20
C LEU A 231 61.26 -18.21 -40.64
N PRO A 232 60.46 -17.67 -41.58
CA PRO A 232 60.42 -18.15 -42.96
C PRO A 232 61.59 -17.62 -43.81
N GLY A 233 62.23 -18.51 -44.58
CA GLY A 233 63.28 -18.20 -45.55
C GLY A 233 63.00 -18.83 -46.93
N TRP A 234 63.36 -18.15 -48.01
CA TRP A 234 62.85 -18.35 -49.38
C TRP A 234 63.49 -19.47 -50.23
N ALA A 235 62.73 -19.86 -51.27
CA ALA A 235 63.17 -20.48 -52.56
C ALA A 235 63.79 -21.91 -52.46
N ALA A 236 63.81 -22.82 -53.45
CA ALA A 236 63.28 -22.96 -54.82
C ALA A 236 63.24 -24.49 -55.17
N SER A 237 62.69 -25.05 -56.27
CA SER A 237 61.85 -24.55 -57.37
C SER A 237 61.25 -25.75 -58.19
N ALA A 238 60.49 -25.44 -59.25
CA ALA A 238 60.33 -26.25 -60.49
C ALA A 238 59.56 -27.60 -60.53
N THR A 239 58.55 -27.61 -61.42
CA THR A 239 58.21 -28.63 -62.45
C THR A 239 57.24 -29.82 -62.23
N ARG A 240 56.26 -29.82 -63.15
CA ARG A 240 55.64 -30.94 -63.91
C ARG A 240 54.56 -31.85 -63.26
N ARG A 241 53.32 -31.49 -63.59
CA ARG A 241 52.22 -32.39 -64.04
C ARG A 241 52.70 -33.49 -65.01
N PRO A 242 52.01 -34.65 -65.07
CA PRO A 242 50.96 -34.80 -66.10
C PRO A 242 49.64 -35.43 -65.63
N ARG A 243 48.60 -35.25 -66.46
CA ARG A 243 47.30 -35.95 -66.39
C ARG A 243 47.43 -37.40 -66.88
N ARG A 244 46.62 -38.31 -66.34
CA ARG A 244 45.97 -39.41 -67.08
C ARG A 244 44.46 -39.12 -66.96
N ARG A 245 43.71 -38.95 -68.05
CA ARG A 245 43.19 -39.99 -68.98
C ARG A 245 42.48 -41.09 -68.20
#